data_AF-A0A4W4HQ14-F1
#
_entry.id   AF-A0A4W4HQ14-F1
#
_cell.length_a   1.000
_cell.length_b   1.000
_cell.length_c   1.000
_cell.angle_alpha   90.00
_cell.angle_beta   90.00
_cell.angle_gamma   90.00
#
_symmetry.space_group_name_H-M   'P 1'
#
loop_
_entity.id
_entity.type
_entity.pdbx_description
1 polymer ?
#
loop_
_entity_poly.entity_id
_entity_poly.type
_entity_poly.pdbx_seq_one_letter_code
_entity_poly.pdbx_strand_id
1 'polypeptide(L)'
;MVEYQNVQSTGNCSDPPSTPSFQTSPRLPARDCLRLQRSNVCSRAYFVVVMVFFHLYIINIIALLLYVHYNTGSREVPVLDRSNSIPPPPPLERQVTSRDLSMSADHPFRLPRLEGIRVGHTQMVSLFPERSHSLRTLSLKPFLFEIPGFLSLEECGLVMQLAQLKGMTPSPPPAPLASQEEQLTQDELFRLLDLNQDGLLQKEEILSLSLSHDGSWLGSYNLREIHIGLESSPAGALSLQEFREVSGDVFHHGGLESGLYGYNQVRQKSTQTRLYLGEGAHHILKSIRNRVTRLTRLPSSLVDLSEPLEVVRYEQGGYSHAHHDSSPAHPDSCCAHTHLAANSSTPSQIPCRYVTVLLFLNSVDEGGESSFPVADNRTYEEEALGDLSVQYCAKGNLKIRPVAGTALLWYNNLSDGNGWVGELDEFSLHGDCMVTRGSKWIGNIWINIDPDQERQKRYQQLVSGQQLRQESQNLEHSDLHQDL
;
A
#
# COMPACT_ATOMS: atom_id res chain seq x y z
N MET A 1 51.32 -22.87 63.66
CA MET A 1 51.79 -21.68 62.93
C MET A 1 50.65 -20.67 63.09
N VAL A 2 50.62 -19.86 64.16
CA VAL A 2 51.53 -18.73 64.48
C VAL A 2 51.31 -17.64 63.41
N GLU A 3 50.44 -16.65 63.62
CA GLU A 3 50.69 -15.37 64.38
C GLU A 3 51.65 -14.42 63.62
N TYR A 4 51.57 -13.09 63.63
CA TYR A 4 50.79 -12.06 64.36
C TYR A 4 50.57 -10.83 63.42
N GLN A 5 49.82 -9.74 63.70
CA GLN A 5 49.09 -9.27 64.90
C GLN A 5 47.79 -8.49 64.53
N ASN A 6 47.28 -7.68 65.47
CA ASN A 6 46.17 -6.72 65.36
C ASN A 6 46.61 -5.40 66.05
N VAL A 7 45.91 -4.25 65.87
CA VAL A 7 45.82 -3.14 66.88
C VAL A 7 44.88 -2.01 66.41
N GLN A 8 44.20 -1.37 67.37
CA GLN A 8 43.30 -0.21 67.21
C GLN A 8 43.77 0.98 68.09
N SER A 9 43.02 2.10 68.06
CA SER A 9 43.07 3.22 69.04
C SER A 9 44.29 4.14 68.99
N THR A 10 44.27 5.39 69.48
CA THR A 10 43.26 6.18 70.25
C THR A 10 43.48 7.70 70.01
N GLY A 11 42.51 8.56 70.36
CA GLY A 11 42.82 9.97 70.71
C GLY A 11 41.62 10.93 70.80
N ASN A 12 41.34 11.47 71.99
CA ASN A 12 40.28 12.46 72.25
C ASN A 12 40.85 13.72 72.93
N CYS A 13 40.32 14.92 72.60
CA CYS A 13 40.28 16.19 73.39
C CYS A 13 39.77 17.35 72.49
N SER A 14 39.22 18.48 72.96
CA SER A 14 38.44 18.81 74.18
C SER A 14 37.86 20.24 74.06
N ASP A 15 36.74 20.49 74.74
CA ASP A 15 35.98 21.76 74.76
C ASP A 15 36.28 22.64 76.02
N PRO A 16 35.62 23.81 76.24
CA PRO A 16 35.01 24.82 75.35
C PRO A 16 35.71 26.21 75.52
N PRO A 17 35.15 27.29 76.14
CA PRO A 17 33.92 28.06 75.87
C PRO A 17 34.12 29.58 75.65
N SER A 18 33.25 30.22 74.84
CA SER A 18 32.75 31.59 75.13
C SER A 18 31.42 31.93 74.43
N THR A 19 30.52 32.59 75.16
CA THR A 19 29.25 33.23 74.71
C THR A 19 29.27 34.68 75.27
N PRO A 20 28.43 35.66 74.83
CA PRO A 20 27.09 35.57 74.23
C PRO A 20 27.03 36.24 72.81
N SER A 21 25.90 36.56 72.15
CA SER A 21 24.50 36.77 72.60
C SER A 21 23.45 36.56 71.49
N PHE A 22 22.18 36.63 71.88
CA PHE A 22 20.97 36.51 71.05
C PHE A 22 20.97 37.39 69.78
N GLN A 23 20.49 36.85 68.66
CA GLN A 23 19.38 37.46 67.90
C GLN A 23 18.67 36.47 66.95
N THR A 24 17.43 36.80 66.61
CA THR A 24 16.46 35.93 65.89
C THR A 24 16.71 35.82 64.39
N SER A 25 16.42 34.64 63.82
CA SER A 25 16.45 34.38 62.38
C SER A 25 15.56 35.35 61.56
N PRO A 26 16.06 35.99 60.49
CA PRO A 26 15.23 36.77 59.59
C PRO A 26 14.25 35.88 58.81
N ARG A 27 12.98 36.31 58.70
CA ARG A 27 12.03 35.70 57.77
C ARG A 27 12.35 36.15 56.34
N LEU A 28 12.18 35.26 55.37
CA LEU A 28 12.27 35.58 53.95
C LEU A 28 11.29 36.73 53.60
N PRO A 29 11.68 37.70 52.76
CA PRO A 29 10.78 38.77 52.34
C PRO A 29 9.62 38.21 51.54
N ALA A 30 8.42 38.71 51.80
CA ALA A 30 7.25 38.37 50.99
C ALA A 30 7.46 38.86 49.56
N ARG A 31 7.21 38.00 48.56
CA ARG A 31 7.11 38.44 47.17
C ARG A 31 5.85 39.28 47.02
N ASP A 32 5.99 40.52 46.56
CA ASP A 32 4.84 41.37 46.23
C ASP A 32 3.94 40.66 45.22
N CYS A 33 2.70 40.41 45.62
CA CYS A 33 1.70 39.85 44.73
C CYS A 33 1.27 40.94 43.75
N LEU A 34 1.82 40.90 42.53
CA LEU A 34 1.36 41.74 41.43
C LEU A 34 -0.15 41.57 41.26
N ARG A 35 -0.90 42.59 41.66
CA ARG A 35 -2.34 42.72 41.40
C ARG A 35 -2.57 42.94 39.90
N LEU A 36 -2.45 41.87 39.12
CA LEU A 36 -3.11 41.74 37.84
C LEU A 36 -4.61 41.96 38.06
N GLN A 37 -5.10 43.15 37.71
CA GLN A 37 -6.53 43.40 37.62
C GLN A 37 -7.10 42.42 36.61
N ARG A 38 -7.83 41.40 37.07
CA ARG A 38 -8.77 40.67 36.23
C ARG A 38 -9.85 41.65 35.79
N SER A 39 -9.65 42.22 34.61
CA SER A 39 -10.66 42.96 33.86
C SER A 39 -11.75 41.97 33.46
N ASN A 40 -12.73 41.78 34.37
CA ASN A 40 -13.93 41.00 34.12
C ASN A 40 -14.83 41.73 33.10
N VAL A 41 -14.37 41.84 31.86
CA VAL A 41 -15.15 42.29 30.70
C VAL A 41 -16.06 41.16 30.26
N CYS A 42 -16.92 40.71 31.19
CA CYS A 42 -18.05 39.83 30.90
C CYS A 42 -19.12 40.67 30.18
N SER A 43 -18.81 41.06 28.93
CA SER A 43 -19.71 41.84 28.10
C SER A 43 -20.90 40.97 27.71
N ARG A 44 -21.96 41.07 28.51
CA ARG A 44 -23.27 40.45 28.26
C ARG A 44 -23.80 40.76 26.86
N ALA A 45 -23.42 41.90 26.28
CA ALA A 45 -23.71 42.25 24.89
C ALA A 45 -22.99 41.34 23.88
N TYR A 46 -21.70 41.01 24.08
CA TYR A 46 -20.96 40.11 23.19
C TYR A 46 -21.58 38.70 23.15
N PHE A 47 -21.96 38.15 24.30
CA PHE A 47 -22.63 36.85 24.37
C PHE A 47 -24.00 36.86 23.66
N VAL A 48 -24.78 37.95 23.80
CA VAL A 48 -26.04 38.13 23.06
C VAL A 48 -25.81 38.20 21.55
N VAL A 49 -24.78 38.92 21.08
CA VAL A 49 -24.43 39.00 19.65
C VAL A 49 -24.05 37.63 19.10
N VAL A 50 -23.18 36.88 19.79
CA VAL A 50 -22.80 35.51 19.39
C VAL A 50 -24.02 34.57 19.36
N MET A 51 -24.92 34.68 20.34
CA MET A 51 -26.18 33.92 20.34
C MET A 51 -27.09 34.30 19.17
N VAL A 52 -27.21 35.57 18.78
CA VAL A 52 -27.99 35.98 17.60
C VAL A 52 -27.43 35.35 16.33
N PHE A 53 -26.10 35.40 16.11
CA PHE A 53 -25.48 34.73 14.96
C PHE A 53 -25.68 33.21 14.96
N PHE A 54 -25.60 32.56 16.12
CA PHE A 54 -25.85 31.12 16.26
C PHE A 54 -27.29 30.73 15.89
N HIS A 55 -28.28 31.51 16.33
CA HIS A 55 -29.68 31.26 15.98
C HIS A 55 -29.96 31.53 14.48
N LEU A 56 -29.39 32.60 13.90
CA LEU A 56 -29.49 32.87 12.47
C LEU A 56 -28.87 31.75 11.62
N TYR A 57 -27.73 31.20 12.04
CA TYR A 57 -27.09 30.07 11.38
C TYR A 57 -27.97 28.81 11.39
N ILE A 58 -28.56 28.48 12.55
CA ILE A 58 -29.50 27.35 12.68
C ILE A 58 -30.75 27.56 11.81
N ILE A 59 -31.33 28.76 11.81
CA ILE A 59 -32.50 29.09 10.98
C ILE A 59 -32.17 28.93 9.49
N ASN A 60 -30.98 29.37 9.04
CA ASN A 60 -30.55 29.19 7.65
C ASN A 60 -30.35 27.70 7.28
N ILE A 61 -29.82 26.87 8.18
CA ILE A 61 -29.74 25.41 7.95
C ILE A 61 -31.13 24.78 7.86
N ILE A 62 -32.06 25.14 8.75
CA ILE A 62 -33.44 24.64 8.72
C ILE A 62 -34.14 25.08 7.43
N ALA A 63 -33.95 26.33 6.99
CA ALA A 63 -34.48 26.83 5.72
C ALA A 63 -33.90 26.07 4.51
N LEU A 64 -32.60 25.76 4.51
CA LEU A 64 -31.96 24.96 3.46
C LEU A 64 -32.51 23.53 3.42
N LEU A 65 -32.66 22.88 4.58
CA LEU A 65 -33.23 21.54 4.70
C LEU A 65 -34.70 21.49 4.26
N LEU A 66 -35.50 22.50 4.60
CA LEU A 66 -36.89 22.65 4.13
C LEU A 66 -36.95 22.90 2.62
N TYR A 67 -36.04 23.72 2.06
CA TYR A 67 -35.94 23.94 0.63
C TYR A 67 -35.58 22.66 -0.13
N VAL A 68 -34.62 21.87 0.35
CA VAL A 68 -34.30 20.55 -0.22
C VAL A 68 -35.48 19.60 -0.10
N HIS A 69 -36.13 19.54 1.08
CA HIS A 69 -37.29 18.68 1.30
C HIS A 69 -38.46 19.03 0.36
N TYR A 70 -38.79 20.32 0.20
CA TYR A 70 -39.88 20.77 -0.66
C TYR A 70 -39.61 20.51 -2.15
N ASN A 71 -38.38 20.76 -2.62
CA ASN A 71 -38.01 20.47 -4.02
C ASN A 71 -37.83 18.97 -4.32
N THR A 72 -37.62 18.13 -3.30
CA THR A 72 -37.61 16.66 -3.45
C THR A 72 -39.02 16.07 -3.30
N GLY A 73 -39.89 16.73 -2.54
CA GLY A 73 -41.24 16.29 -2.16
C GLY A 73 -42.32 16.61 -3.19
N SER A 74 -42.15 16.19 -4.46
CA SER A 74 -43.20 16.26 -5.49
C SER A 74 -43.03 15.18 -6.55
N ARG A 75 -43.12 13.92 -6.12
CA ARG A 75 -43.18 12.76 -7.02
C ARG A 75 -44.05 11.64 -6.44
N GLU A 76 -45.31 11.96 -6.17
CA GLU A 76 -46.33 10.96 -5.87
C GLU A 76 -46.50 10.00 -7.06
N VAL A 77 -46.58 8.70 -6.77
CA VAL A 77 -46.79 7.65 -7.78
C VAL A 77 -48.30 7.36 -7.85
N PRO A 78 -48.97 7.55 -9.01
CA PRO A 78 -50.36 7.19 -9.16
C PRO A 78 -50.54 5.67 -9.08
N VAL A 79 -51.37 5.20 -8.14
CA VAL A 79 -51.84 3.81 -8.12
C VAL A 79 -53.06 3.70 -9.02
N LEU A 80 -53.02 2.80 -10.01
CA LEU A 80 -54.25 2.27 -10.61
C LEU A 80 -54.08 0.82 -11.12
N ASP A 81 -55.03 -0.01 -10.71
CA ASP A 81 -55.56 -1.26 -11.27
C ASP A 81 -54.67 -2.44 -11.72
N ARG A 82 -55.04 -3.61 -11.18
CA ARG A 82 -54.72 -4.95 -11.69
C ARG A 82 -55.67 -5.33 -12.83
N SER A 83 -55.16 -5.78 -13.98
CA SER A 83 -55.70 -6.94 -14.70
C SER A 83 -54.74 -7.47 -15.79
N ASN A 84 -54.95 -8.72 -16.20
CA ASN A 84 -54.49 -9.34 -17.46
C ASN A 84 -52.97 -9.56 -17.69
N SER A 85 -52.43 -10.56 -16.98
CA SER A 85 -51.65 -11.70 -17.52
C SER A 85 -50.86 -11.58 -18.84
N ILE A 86 -49.53 -11.76 -18.75
CA ILE A 86 -48.68 -12.68 -19.56
C ILE A 86 -47.31 -12.81 -18.84
N PRO A 87 -46.67 -14.01 -18.77
CA PRO A 87 -45.37 -14.16 -18.14
C PRO A 87 -44.20 -13.81 -19.09
N PRO A 88 -43.12 -13.16 -18.61
CA PRO A 88 -41.90 -12.93 -19.40
C PRO A 88 -40.99 -14.17 -19.44
N PRO A 89 -40.08 -14.28 -20.43
CA PRO A 89 -39.08 -15.34 -20.51
C PRO A 89 -37.99 -15.21 -19.43
N PRO A 90 -37.18 -16.27 -19.17
CA PRO A 90 -36.05 -16.20 -18.24
C PRO A 90 -34.98 -15.20 -18.71
N PRO A 91 -34.15 -14.65 -17.78
CA PRO A 91 -33.11 -13.70 -18.14
C PRO A 91 -32.00 -14.37 -18.95
N LEU A 92 -31.57 -13.74 -20.06
CA LEU A 92 -30.31 -14.10 -20.71
C LEU A 92 -29.13 -13.69 -19.83
N GLU A 93 -28.09 -14.53 -19.82
CA GLU A 93 -26.79 -14.18 -19.25
C GLU A 93 -26.18 -13.00 -20.00
N ARG A 94 -25.82 -11.93 -19.27
CA ARG A 94 -24.94 -10.89 -19.82
C ARG A 94 -23.50 -11.39 -19.78
N GLN A 95 -23.06 -12.02 -20.87
CA GLN A 95 -21.63 -12.11 -21.16
C GLN A 95 -21.07 -10.69 -21.25
N VAL A 96 -20.11 -10.36 -20.38
CA VAL A 96 -19.44 -9.04 -20.39
C VAL A 96 -18.34 -9.09 -21.44
N THR A 97 -18.69 -8.71 -22.68
CA THR A 97 -17.75 -8.63 -23.80
C THR A 97 -16.93 -7.34 -23.75
N SER A 98 -15.67 -7.42 -24.17
CA SER A 98 -14.59 -6.43 -24.01
C SER A 98 -14.71 -5.17 -24.90
N ARG A 99 -15.82 -4.41 -24.81
CA ARG A 99 -16.06 -3.25 -25.72
C ARG A 99 -16.22 -1.86 -25.09
N ASP A 100 -16.26 -1.72 -23.76
CA ASP A 100 -16.52 -0.43 -23.09
C ASP A 100 -15.28 0.49 -22.93
N LEU A 101 -14.36 0.48 -23.91
CA LEU A 101 -13.23 1.43 -24.00
C LEU A 101 -13.36 2.46 -25.13
N SER A 102 -14.53 2.57 -25.76
CA SER A 102 -14.92 3.77 -26.51
C SER A 102 -15.27 4.91 -25.54
N MET A 103 -14.25 5.57 -24.98
CA MET A 103 -14.40 6.75 -24.12
C MET A 103 -15.05 7.90 -24.90
N SER A 104 -16.36 8.10 -24.69
CA SER A 104 -17.07 9.29 -25.14
C SER A 104 -16.55 10.53 -24.41
N ALA A 105 -16.33 11.62 -25.15
CA ALA A 105 -15.61 12.80 -24.64
C ALA A 105 -16.30 13.58 -23.50
N ASP A 106 -17.55 13.26 -23.15
CA ASP A 106 -18.37 14.04 -22.23
C ASP A 106 -18.13 13.75 -20.73
N HIS A 107 -17.56 12.60 -20.37
CA HIS A 107 -17.36 12.20 -18.96
C HIS A 107 -15.95 11.64 -18.70
N PRO A 108 -15.10 12.30 -17.89
CA PRO A 108 -13.80 11.75 -17.52
C PRO A 108 -13.95 10.54 -16.60
N PHE A 109 -13.18 9.49 -16.86
CA PHE A 109 -13.16 8.28 -16.04
C PHE A 109 -12.64 8.58 -14.62
N ARG A 110 -13.35 8.07 -13.62
CA ARG A 110 -13.02 8.21 -12.19
C ARG A 110 -12.75 6.84 -11.58
N LEU A 111 -11.73 6.74 -10.74
CA LEU A 111 -11.36 5.53 -10.03
C LEU A 111 -12.44 5.12 -9.01
N PRO A 112 -13.05 3.93 -9.12
CA PRO A 112 -13.87 3.38 -8.06
C PRO A 112 -13.08 3.23 -6.75
N ARG A 113 -13.66 3.74 -5.66
CA ARG A 113 -13.10 3.67 -4.30
C ARG A 113 -14.15 3.10 -3.35
N LEU A 114 -13.75 2.20 -2.46
CA LEU A 114 -14.66 1.61 -1.46
C LEU A 114 -14.95 2.62 -0.34
N GLU A 115 -16.23 2.75 0.04
CA GLU A 115 -16.68 3.70 1.06
C GLU A 115 -16.48 3.14 2.47
N GLY A 116 -15.65 3.80 3.28
CA GLY A 116 -15.55 3.56 4.71
C GLY A 116 -16.72 4.21 5.46
N ILE A 117 -17.85 3.49 5.60
CA ILE A 117 -19.07 4.06 6.22
C ILE A 117 -18.88 4.38 7.70
N ARG A 118 -18.28 3.45 8.47
CA ARG A 118 -17.77 3.63 9.84
C ARG A 118 -16.95 2.42 10.27
N VAL A 119 -16.06 2.58 11.25
CA VAL A 119 -15.38 1.45 11.90
C VAL A 119 -16.40 0.42 12.40
N GLY A 120 -16.14 -0.86 12.12
CA GLY A 120 -17.03 -1.97 12.44
C GLY A 120 -18.30 -2.06 11.56
N HIS A 121 -18.44 -1.25 10.51
CA HIS A 121 -19.44 -1.52 9.48
C HIS A 121 -19.10 -2.79 8.70
N THR A 122 -20.11 -3.56 8.33
CA THR A 122 -19.98 -4.75 7.49
C THR A 122 -20.97 -4.69 6.34
N GLN A 123 -20.47 -4.83 5.12
CA GLN A 123 -21.26 -4.92 3.90
C GLN A 123 -20.97 -6.23 3.15
N MET A 124 -21.96 -6.76 2.43
CA MET A 124 -21.79 -7.98 1.65
C MET A 124 -21.26 -7.65 0.24
N VAL A 125 -20.20 -8.33 -0.17
CA VAL A 125 -19.60 -8.21 -1.52
C VAL A 125 -19.61 -9.55 -2.24
N SER A 126 -19.95 -9.55 -3.54
CA SER A 126 -19.94 -10.76 -4.37
C SER A 126 -18.61 -10.88 -5.10
N LEU A 127 -17.70 -11.71 -4.57
CA LEU A 127 -16.37 -11.95 -5.14
C LEU A 127 -16.31 -13.21 -6.01
N PHE A 128 -17.34 -14.05 -5.92
CA PHE A 128 -17.56 -15.27 -6.72
C PHE A 128 -19.06 -15.37 -7.05
N PRO A 129 -19.46 -16.03 -8.16
CA PRO A 129 -20.87 -16.13 -8.56
C PRO A 129 -21.81 -16.70 -7.49
N GLU A 130 -21.32 -17.62 -6.65
CA GLU A 130 -22.13 -18.37 -5.68
C GLU A 130 -21.86 -18.03 -4.21
N ARG A 131 -20.95 -17.08 -3.91
CA ARG A 131 -20.53 -16.81 -2.52
C ARG A 131 -20.33 -15.33 -2.23
N SER A 132 -21.26 -14.77 -1.45
CA SER A 132 -21.12 -13.46 -0.82
C SER A 132 -20.10 -13.51 0.33
N HIS A 133 -19.25 -12.50 0.41
CA HIS A 133 -18.22 -12.35 1.45
C HIS A 133 -18.52 -11.12 2.30
N SER A 134 -18.17 -11.18 3.59
CA SER A 134 -18.25 -10.04 4.52
C SER A 134 -17.06 -9.13 4.28
N LEU A 135 -17.30 -7.86 3.93
CA LEU A 135 -16.28 -6.81 3.92
C LEU A 135 -16.52 -5.89 5.13
N ARG A 136 -15.56 -5.87 6.06
CA ARG A 136 -15.62 -5.15 7.34
C ARG A 136 -14.67 -3.96 7.34
N THR A 137 -15.16 -2.75 7.58
CA THR A 137 -14.31 -1.56 7.76
C THR A 137 -13.60 -1.63 9.11
N LEU A 138 -12.27 -1.62 9.10
CA LEU A 138 -11.43 -1.62 10.32
C LEU A 138 -11.01 -0.21 10.75
N SER A 139 -10.79 0.69 9.78
CA SER A 139 -10.33 2.07 10.01
C SER A 139 -10.85 2.99 8.91
N LEU A 140 -11.00 4.29 9.20
CA LEU A 140 -11.34 5.32 8.22
C LEU A 140 -10.13 6.12 7.74
N LYS A 141 -9.07 6.21 8.54
CA LYS A 141 -7.77 6.79 8.18
C LYS A 141 -6.65 5.82 8.59
N PRO A 142 -6.12 4.98 7.68
CA PRO A 142 -6.46 4.91 6.25
C PRO A 142 -7.82 4.22 6.09
N PHE A 143 -8.44 4.33 4.90
CA PHE A 143 -9.57 3.46 4.55
C PHE A 143 -9.07 2.01 4.44
N LEU A 144 -9.26 1.24 5.52
CA LEU A 144 -8.79 -0.13 5.67
C LEU A 144 -9.98 -1.06 5.91
N PHE A 145 -10.02 -2.14 5.13
CA PHE A 145 -11.07 -3.13 5.14
C PHE A 145 -10.49 -4.54 5.33
N GLU A 146 -11.28 -5.41 5.94
CA GLU A 146 -10.99 -6.83 6.15
C GLU A 146 -12.04 -7.68 5.43
N ILE A 147 -11.59 -8.73 4.74
CA ILE A 147 -12.43 -9.68 4.02
C ILE A 147 -12.07 -11.10 4.49
N PRO A 148 -12.72 -11.63 5.54
CA PRO A 148 -12.48 -12.98 6.04
C PRO A 148 -12.87 -14.05 5.01
N GLY A 149 -12.01 -15.04 4.81
CA GLY A 149 -12.23 -16.15 3.87
C GLY A 149 -12.23 -15.74 2.39
N PHE A 150 -11.52 -14.66 2.04
CA PHE A 150 -11.24 -14.24 0.66
C PHE A 150 -10.51 -15.32 -0.15
N LEU A 151 -9.63 -16.10 0.51
CA LEU A 151 -9.06 -17.35 -0.02
C LEU A 151 -9.59 -18.57 0.76
N SER A 152 -9.56 -19.74 0.13
CA SER A 152 -9.63 -21.03 0.84
C SER A 152 -8.27 -21.41 1.46
N LEU A 153 -8.28 -22.31 2.44
CA LEU A 153 -7.04 -22.84 3.04
C LEU A 153 -6.18 -23.62 2.03
N GLU A 154 -6.81 -24.23 1.02
CA GLU A 154 -6.14 -24.95 -0.08
C GLU A 154 -5.45 -23.97 -1.02
N GLU A 155 -6.11 -22.86 -1.36
CA GLU A 155 -5.51 -21.77 -2.15
C GLU A 155 -4.33 -21.13 -1.43
N CYS A 156 -4.46 -20.87 -0.12
CA CYS A 156 -3.35 -20.42 0.72
C CYS A 156 -2.17 -21.40 0.70
N GLY A 157 -2.43 -22.70 0.89
CA GLY A 157 -1.42 -23.76 0.84
C GLY A 157 -0.68 -23.79 -0.49
N LEU A 158 -1.43 -23.70 -1.60
CA LEU A 158 -0.86 -23.69 -2.94
C LEU A 158 0.00 -22.45 -3.22
N VAL A 159 -0.43 -21.25 -2.82
CA VAL A 159 0.38 -20.02 -3.00
C VAL A 159 1.71 -20.13 -2.25
N MET A 160 1.71 -20.67 -1.03
CA MET A 160 2.95 -20.94 -0.29
C MET A 160 3.83 -22.00 -0.97
N GLN A 161 3.25 -23.05 -1.55
CA GLN A 161 3.99 -24.07 -2.31
C GLN A 161 4.62 -23.51 -3.58
N LEU A 162 3.88 -22.72 -4.37
CA LEU A 162 4.41 -22.08 -5.58
C LEU A 162 5.56 -21.11 -5.25
N ALA A 163 5.44 -20.36 -4.16
CA ALA A 163 6.53 -19.50 -3.67
C ALA A 163 7.77 -20.30 -3.22
N GLN A 164 7.58 -21.46 -2.58
CA GLN A 164 8.68 -22.35 -2.20
C GLN A 164 9.37 -22.99 -3.41
N LEU A 165 8.59 -23.41 -4.42
CA LEU A 165 9.09 -24.03 -5.65
C LEU A 165 9.87 -23.03 -6.53
N LYS A 166 9.40 -21.77 -6.61
CA LYS A 166 10.13 -20.70 -7.30
C LYS A 166 11.44 -20.31 -6.59
N GLY A 167 11.56 -20.61 -5.30
CA GLY A 167 12.63 -20.14 -4.44
C GLY A 167 12.35 -18.74 -3.88
N MET A 168 12.91 -18.46 -2.70
CA MET A 168 12.72 -17.20 -1.98
C MET A 168 14.08 -16.60 -1.59
N THR A 169 14.27 -15.32 -1.87
CA THR A 169 15.48 -14.57 -1.48
C THR A 169 15.32 -13.92 -0.10
N PRO A 170 16.38 -13.80 0.71
CA PRO A 170 16.33 -13.05 1.96
C PRO A 170 16.23 -11.55 1.71
N SER A 171 15.57 -10.83 2.62
CA SER A 171 15.58 -9.36 2.65
C SER A 171 17.03 -8.83 2.83
N PRO A 172 17.43 -7.73 2.16
CA PRO A 172 18.82 -7.29 2.13
C PRO A 172 19.47 -7.08 3.52
N PRO A 173 20.73 -7.48 3.72
CA PRO A 173 21.50 -7.13 4.92
C PRO A 173 21.77 -5.61 4.98
N PRO A 174 22.12 -5.05 6.16
CA PRO A 174 22.42 -3.63 6.26
C PRO A 174 23.78 -3.37 5.58
N ALA A 175 23.77 -2.61 4.49
CA ALA A 175 24.93 -2.42 3.64
C ALA A 175 26.16 -1.87 4.40
N PRO A 176 27.33 -2.54 4.31
CA PRO A 176 28.59 -1.90 4.64
C PRO A 176 28.86 -0.72 3.70
N LEU A 177 29.62 0.27 4.15
CA LEU A 177 30.03 1.45 3.33
C LEU A 177 30.95 1.12 2.13
N ALA A 178 31.14 -0.17 1.81
CA ALA A 178 31.90 -0.66 0.66
C ALA A 178 31.48 -2.12 0.34
N SER A 179 30.26 -2.33 -0.13
CA SER A 179 29.87 -3.55 -0.86
C SER A 179 29.87 -3.23 -2.36
N GLN A 180 30.67 -3.97 -3.13
CA GLN A 180 30.50 -4.02 -4.58
C GLN A 180 29.13 -4.66 -4.87
N GLU A 181 28.42 -4.15 -5.86
CA GLU A 181 27.16 -4.73 -6.31
C GLU A 181 27.45 -6.13 -6.88
N GLU A 182 26.84 -7.17 -6.32
CA GLU A 182 26.90 -8.52 -6.89
C GLU A 182 26.04 -8.53 -8.17
N GLN A 183 26.69 -8.22 -9.30
CA GLN A 183 26.04 -8.17 -10.60
C GLN A 183 25.50 -9.55 -10.96
N LEU A 184 24.17 -9.65 -11.07
CA LEU A 184 23.47 -10.85 -11.48
C LEU A 184 23.94 -11.27 -12.88
N THR A 185 24.20 -12.57 -13.06
CA THR A 185 24.48 -13.10 -14.40
C THR A 185 23.24 -12.99 -15.29
N GLN A 186 23.44 -12.97 -16.62
CA GLN A 186 22.33 -12.94 -17.58
C GLN A 186 21.31 -14.09 -17.34
N ASP A 187 21.78 -15.25 -16.88
CA ASP A 187 20.94 -16.41 -16.58
C ASP A 187 20.13 -16.26 -15.29
N GLU A 188 20.67 -15.58 -14.27
CA GLU A 188 19.95 -15.29 -13.03
C GLU A 188 18.94 -14.17 -13.24
N LEU A 189 19.32 -13.13 -13.98
CA LEU A 189 18.40 -12.08 -14.42
C LEU A 189 17.27 -12.68 -15.26
N PHE A 190 17.56 -13.57 -16.22
CA PHE A 190 16.53 -14.26 -16.99
C PHE A 190 15.56 -15.04 -16.09
N ARG A 191 16.04 -15.82 -15.11
CA ARG A 191 15.18 -16.58 -14.19
C ARG A 191 14.38 -15.72 -13.20
N LEU A 192 14.76 -14.46 -13.01
CA LEU A 192 14.00 -13.48 -12.25
C LEU A 192 12.94 -12.79 -13.12
N LEU A 193 13.26 -12.54 -14.40
CA LEU A 193 12.37 -11.98 -15.40
C LEU A 193 11.29 -12.99 -15.86
N ASP A 194 11.66 -14.27 -15.97
CA ASP A 194 10.79 -15.41 -16.28
C ASP A 194 9.89 -15.66 -15.07
N LEU A 195 8.73 -15.01 -15.08
CA LEU A 195 7.84 -15.02 -13.94
C LEU A 195 6.98 -16.28 -13.88
N ASN A 196 6.63 -16.81 -15.05
CA ASN A 196 5.74 -17.96 -15.22
C ASN A 196 6.49 -19.33 -15.22
N GLN A 197 7.81 -19.34 -15.48
CA GLN A 197 8.73 -20.48 -15.55
C GLN A 197 8.60 -21.39 -16.80
N ASP A 198 8.21 -20.83 -17.95
CA ASP A 198 8.15 -21.54 -19.24
C ASP A 198 9.44 -21.43 -20.10
N GLY A 199 10.37 -20.54 -19.72
CA GLY A 199 11.65 -20.36 -20.41
C GLY A 199 11.65 -19.39 -21.59
N LEU A 200 10.60 -18.58 -21.77
CA LEU A 200 10.46 -17.56 -22.80
C LEU A 200 10.00 -16.23 -22.19
N LEU A 201 10.86 -15.21 -22.14
CA LEU A 201 10.47 -13.90 -21.60
C LEU A 201 9.41 -13.24 -22.47
N GLN A 202 8.25 -13.01 -21.89
CA GLN A 202 7.10 -12.39 -22.52
C GLN A 202 7.03 -10.90 -22.18
N LYS A 203 6.33 -10.13 -23.02
CA LYS A 203 6.15 -8.68 -22.86
C LYS A 203 5.58 -8.33 -21.49
N GLU A 204 4.54 -9.04 -21.08
CA GLU A 204 3.81 -8.76 -19.86
C GLU A 204 4.65 -9.04 -18.62
N GLU A 205 5.59 -9.99 -18.68
CA GLU A 205 6.54 -10.28 -17.61
C GLU A 205 7.56 -9.15 -17.44
N ILE A 206 8.21 -8.75 -18.55
CA ILE A 206 9.15 -7.61 -18.60
C ILE A 206 8.47 -6.33 -18.10
N LEU A 207 7.24 -6.06 -18.53
CA LEU A 207 6.46 -4.92 -18.03
C LEU A 207 6.13 -5.04 -16.54
N SER A 208 5.77 -6.24 -16.06
CA SER A 208 5.42 -6.48 -14.65
C SER A 208 6.62 -6.43 -13.69
N LEU A 209 7.86 -6.37 -14.22
CA LEU A 209 9.09 -6.19 -13.42
C LEU A 209 9.74 -4.82 -13.60
N SER A 210 9.22 -3.96 -14.48
CA SER A 210 9.46 -2.50 -14.44
C SER A 210 8.81 -1.82 -13.21
N LEU A 211 8.39 -2.59 -12.20
CA LEU A 211 7.46 -2.18 -11.17
C LEU A 211 8.05 -2.21 -9.74
N SER A 212 9.10 -3.00 -9.49
CA SER A 212 9.56 -3.24 -8.11
C SER A 212 10.44 -2.13 -7.56
N HIS A 213 10.00 -1.54 -6.43
CA HIS A 213 10.64 -0.36 -5.84
C HIS A 213 11.75 -0.68 -4.82
N ASP A 214 12.56 -1.69 -5.10
CA ASP A 214 13.90 -1.80 -4.50
C ASP A 214 14.83 -0.74 -5.12
N GLY A 215 14.67 -0.45 -6.42
CA GLY A 215 15.43 0.54 -7.21
C GLY A 215 16.89 0.17 -7.47
N SER A 216 17.56 -0.48 -6.53
CA SER A 216 19.00 -0.80 -6.54
C SER A 216 19.39 -1.99 -7.42
N TRP A 217 18.44 -2.84 -7.83
CA TRP A 217 18.74 -4.12 -8.51
C TRP A 217 18.43 -4.13 -10.01
N LEU A 218 17.56 -3.23 -10.49
CA LEU A 218 17.25 -3.06 -11.92
C LEU A 218 17.53 -1.63 -12.44
N GLY A 219 17.86 -0.66 -11.58
CA GLY A 219 18.21 0.71 -12.02
C GLY A 219 19.47 0.80 -12.88
N SER A 220 20.32 -0.23 -12.84
CA SER A 220 21.52 -0.40 -13.66
C SER A 220 21.28 -1.14 -14.98
N TYR A 221 20.06 -1.65 -15.23
CA TYR A 221 19.70 -2.43 -16.41
C TYR A 221 18.64 -1.70 -17.24
N ASN A 222 18.95 -1.40 -18.51
CA ASN A 222 18.02 -0.70 -19.38
C ASN A 222 16.87 -1.60 -19.88
N LEU A 223 15.81 -1.71 -19.07
CA LEU A 223 14.57 -2.42 -19.44
C LEU A 223 13.96 -1.94 -20.77
N ARG A 224 14.27 -0.71 -21.22
CA ARG A 224 13.84 -0.18 -22.51
C ARG A 224 14.53 -0.88 -23.69
N GLU A 225 15.81 -1.20 -23.57
CA GLU A 225 16.55 -1.96 -24.59
C GLU A 225 16.09 -3.41 -24.64
N ILE A 226 15.81 -4.03 -23.49
CA ILE A 226 15.19 -5.37 -23.43
C ILE A 226 13.81 -5.35 -24.10
N HIS A 227 12.99 -4.32 -23.86
CA HIS A 227 11.69 -4.16 -24.51
C HIS A 227 11.80 -3.89 -26.02
N ILE A 228 12.78 -3.12 -26.49
CA ILE A 228 13.05 -2.88 -27.92
C ILE A 228 13.55 -4.16 -28.62
N GLY A 229 14.40 -4.95 -27.96
CA GLY A 229 14.85 -6.26 -28.45
C GLY A 229 13.69 -7.25 -28.56
N LEU A 230 12.78 -7.26 -27.59
CA LEU A 230 11.53 -8.02 -27.64
C LEU A 230 10.61 -7.56 -28.79
N GLU A 231 10.41 -6.25 -28.98
CA GLU A 231 9.65 -5.72 -30.13
C GLU A 231 10.29 -6.05 -31.49
N SER A 232 11.60 -6.33 -31.50
CA SER A 232 12.35 -6.77 -32.68
C SER A 232 12.32 -8.29 -32.88
N SER A 233 11.85 -9.08 -31.90
CA SER A 233 11.71 -10.53 -32.02
C SER A 233 10.48 -10.89 -32.86
N PRO A 234 10.63 -11.67 -33.95
CA PRO A 234 9.49 -12.11 -34.76
C PRO A 234 8.57 -13.10 -34.02
N ALA A 235 9.01 -13.65 -32.88
CA ALA A 235 8.23 -14.55 -32.05
C ALA A 235 7.39 -13.82 -30.97
N GLY A 236 7.62 -12.53 -30.72
CA GLY A 236 6.96 -11.78 -29.64
C GLY A 236 7.39 -12.17 -28.22
N ALA A 237 8.40 -13.04 -28.10
CA ALA A 237 9.05 -13.47 -26.85
C ALA A 237 10.57 -13.53 -27.07
N LEU A 238 11.35 -13.60 -25.98
CA LEU A 238 12.80 -13.81 -26.00
C LEU A 238 13.17 -15.11 -25.25
N SER A 239 13.77 -16.07 -25.94
CA SER A 239 14.43 -17.20 -25.29
C SER A 239 15.68 -16.76 -24.52
N LEU A 240 16.23 -17.61 -23.65
CA LEU A 240 17.47 -17.34 -22.92
C LEU A 240 18.66 -17.00 -23.85
N GLN A 241 18.70 -17.53 -25.07
CA GLN A 241 19.76 -17.19 -26.01
C GLN A 241 19.56 -15.78 -26.58
N GLU A 242 18.38 -15.48 -27.11
CA GLU A 242 18.07 -14.15 -27.66
C GLU A 242 18.17 -13.06 -26.59
N PHE A 243 17.76 -13.37 -25.35
CA PHE A 243 17.96 -12.47 -24.21
C PHE A 243 19.43 -12.19 -23.90
N ARG A 244 20.33 -13.19 -23.99
CA ARG A 244 21.78 -12.95 -23.81
C ARG A 244 22.37 -12.09 -24.92
N GLU A 245 21.85 -12.20 -26.14
CA GLU A 245 22.26 -11.37 -27.28
C GLU A 245 21.74 -9.93 -27.13
N VAL A 246 20.46 -9.73 -26.78
CA VAL A 246 19.86 -8.40 -26.51
C VAL A 246 20.45 -7.73 -25.28
N SER A 247 20.68 -8.47 -24.19
CA SER A 247 21.20 -7.91 -22.94
C SER A 247 22.71 -7.68 -22.93
N GLY A 248 23.44 -8.02 -24.00
CA GLY A 248 24.89 -7.84 -24.08
C GLY A 248 25.32 -6.37 -23.93
N ASP A 249 24.62 -5.44 -24.60
CA ASP A 249 24.91 -4.00 -24.53
C ASP A 249 24.26 -3.32 -23.30
N VAL A 250 23.30 -3.98 -22.64
CA VAL A 250 22.47 -3.41 -21.54
C VAL A 250 23.27 -3.15 -20.26
N PHE A 251 24.50 -3.68 -20.14
CA PHE A 251 25.37 -3.53 -18.96
C PHE A 251 26.14 -2.18 -18.86
N HIS A 252 25.83 -1.20 -19.71
CA HIS A 252 26.60 0.05 -19.81
C HIS A 252 26.21 1.17 -18.84
N HIS A 253 26.78 1.10 -17.64
CA HIS A 253 27.15 2.24 -16.76
C HIS A 253 26.05 3.29 -16.45
N GLY A 254 25.16 2.98 -15.49
CA GLY A 254 24.48 4.00 -14.70
C GLY A 254 25.45 4.70 -13.74
N GLY A 255 25.55 6.03 -13.80
CA GLY A 255 26.50 6.82 -13.02
C GLY A 255 26.01 7.24 -11.63
N LEU A 256 26.95 7.30 -10.69
CA LEU A 256 26.82 7.76 -9.30
C LEU A 256 26.04 9.09 -9.12
N GLU A 257 24.87 9.05 -8.46
CA GLU A 257 24.31 10.08 -7.55
C GLU A 257 22.94 9.58 -6.99
N SER A 258 22.47 9.93 -5.79
CA SER A 258 23.07 10.67 -4.68
C SER A 258 22.51 10.17 -3.34
N GLY A 259 23.34 10.14 -2.28
CA GLY A 259 22.98 9.50 -1.01
C GLY A 259 22.28 10.42 0.00
N LEU A 260 21.13 9.98 0.54
CA LEU A 260 20.48 10.60 1.71
C LEU A 260 20.59 9.69 2.95
N TYR A 261 21.04 10.28 4.06
CA TYR A 261 21.36 9.59 5.32
C TYR A 261 20.08 9.16 6.08
N GLY A 262 20.04 7.93 6.64
CA GLY A 262 18.86 7.48 7.39
C GLY A 262 18.90 6.09 8.04
N TYR A 263 19.82 5.90 9.00
CA TYR A 263 19.94 4.77 9.94
C TYR A 263 20.26 3.36 9.39
N ASN A 264 21.42 2.83 9.81
CA ASN A 264 21.90 1.47 9.53
C ASN A 264 21.20 0.41 10.42
N GLN A 265 19.88 0.27 10.30
CA GLN A 265 19.12 -0.82 10.90
C GLN A 265 18.40 -1.62 9.82
N VAL A 266 18.32 -2.94 10.01
CA VAL A 266 17.62 -3.84 9.10
C VAL A 266 16.12 -3.52 9.13
N ARG A 267 15.60 -2.85 8.10
CA ARG A 267 14.20 -2.39 8.09
C ARG A 267 13.19 -3.54 8.08
N GLN A 268 13.58 -4.67 7.49
CA GLN A 268 12.75 -5.86 7.31
C GLN A 268 13.62 -7.10 7.41
N LYS A 269 13.11 -8.15 8.06
CA LYS A 269 13.78 -9.45 8.21
C LYS A 269 12.82 -10.57 7.79
N SER A 270 12.88 -10.94 6.52
CA SER A 270 12.02 -11.93 5.87
C SER A 270 12.75 -12.67 4.74
N THR A 271 12.08 -13.65 4.12
CA THR A 271 12.39 -14.10 2.76
C THR A 271 11.20 -13.84 1.85
N GLN A 272 11.40 -13.49 0.58
CA GLN A 272 10.32 -13.16 -0.35
C GLN A 272 10.55 -13.69 -1.78
N THR A 273 9.48 -13.73 -2.58
CA THR A 273 9.51 -14.08 -4.01
C THR A 273 8.28 -13.50 -4.73
N ARG A 274 8.28 -13.47 -6.06
CA ARG A 274 7.21 -12.82 -6.87
C ARG A 274 6.58 -13.82 -7.85
N LEU A 275 5.26 -14.00 -7.74
CA LEU A 275 4.46 -14.94 -8.54
C LEU A 275 3.62 -14.19 -9.58
N TYR A 276 3.65 -14.65 -10.84
CA TYR A 276 2.86 -14.02 -11.89
C TYR A 276 1.35 -14.21 -11.67
N LEU A 277 0.57 -13.18 -12.01
CA LEU A 277 -0.89 -13.21 -11.91
C LEU A 277 -1.60 -13.23 -13.29
N GLY A 278 -0.87 -12.92 -14.38
CA GLY A 278 -1.38 -12.78 -15.75
C GLY A 278 -1.71 -14.10 -16.43
N GLU A 279 -1.57 -14.20 -17.75
CA GLU A 279 -1.78 -15.46 -18.48
C GLU A 279 -0.55 -16.39 -18.38
N GLY A 280 -0.66 -17.64 -18.83
CA GLY A 280 0.30 -18.72 -18.50
C GLY A 280 0.27 -19.16 -17.02
N ALA A 281 0.12 -18.22 -16.08
CA ALA A 281 0.09 -18.46 -14.64
C ALA A 281 -1.01 -19.44 -14.19
N HIS A 282 -0.72 -20.14 -13.10
CA HIS A 282 -1.60 -21.16 -12.52
C HIS A 282 -3.01 -20.62 -12.23
N HIS A 283 -4.05 -21.42 -12.53
CA HIS A 283 -5.44 -20.96 -12.54
C HIS A 283 -5.93 -20.32 -11.22
N ILE A 284 -5.40 -20.75 -10.07
CA ILE A 284 -5.68 -20.13 -8.76
C ILE A 284 -5.12 -18.71 -8.66
N LEU A 285 -3.93 -18.43 -9.20
CA LEU A 285 -3.34 -17.07 -9.24
C LEU A 285 -4.22 -16.14 -10.11
N LYS A 286 -4.67 -16.62 -11.27
CA LYS A 286 -5.65 -15.91 -12.11
C LYS A 286 -7.00 -15.70 -11.39
N SER A 287 -7.45 -16.67 -10.58
CA SER A 287 -8.63 -16.53 -9.71
C SER A 287 -8.44 -15.50 -8.59
N ILE A 288 -7.22 -15.35 -8.05
CA ILE A 288 -6.88 -14.30 -7.07
C ILE A 288 -6.93 -12.92 -7.75
N ARG A 289 -6.27 -12.73 -8.91
CA ARG A 289 -6.37 -11.50 -9.72
C ARG A 289 -7.83 -11.12 -9.99
N ASN A 290 -8.61 -12.06 -10.49
CA ASN A 290 -10.03 -11.86 -10.80
C ASN A 290 -10.90 -11.51 -9.57
N ARG A 291 -10.55 -11.97 -8.35
CA ARG A 291 -11.17 -11.50 -7.11
C ARG A 291 -10.77 -10.07 -6.77
N VAL A 292 -9.48 -9.72 -6.91
CA VAL A 292 -8.98 -8.36 -6.63
C VAL A 292 -9.68 -7.35 -7.54
N THR A 293 -9.77 -7.61 -8.85
CA THR A 293 -10.50 -6.76 -9.81
C THR A 293 -11.98 -6.58 -9.42
N ARG A 294 -12.67 -7.64 -8.98
CA ARG A 294 -14.07 -7.54 -8.50
C ARG A 294 -14.21 -6.84 -7.15
N LEU A 295 -13.22 -6.96 -6.26
CA LEU A 295 -13.19 -6.33 -4.95
C LEU A 295 -12.97 -4.81 -5.07
N THR A 296 -11.97 -4.39 -5.83
CA THR A 296 -11.62 -2.98 -6.02
C THR A 296 -12.56 -2.26 -6.99
N ARG A 297 -13.20 -3.02 -7.89
CA ARG A 297 -14.01 -2.54 -9.02
C ARG A 297 -13.24 -1.71 -10.06
N LEU A 298 -11.91 -1.75 -10.00
CA LEU A 298 -11.04 -1.13 -11.01
C LEU A 298 -11.14 -1.89 -12.34
N PRO A 299 -10.97 -1.23 -13.51
CA PRO A 299 -10.79 -1.88 -14.79
C PRO A 299 -9.67 -2.94 -14.72
N SER A 300 -9.86 -4.07 -15.40
CA SER A 300 -8.83 -5.13 -15.42
C SER A 300 -7.51 -4.59 -15.97
N SER A 301 -7.54 -3.76 -17.02
CA SER A 301 -6.37 -3.08 -17.61
C SER A 301 -5.60 -2.09 -16.71
N LEU A 302 -5.97 -1.95 -15.43
CA LEU A 302 -5.11 -1.38 -14.38
C LEU A 302 -4.52 -2.49 -13.49
N VAL A 303 -5.35 -3.44 -13.05
CA VAL A 303 -4.94 -4.58 -12.19
C VAL A 303 -4.00 -5.55 -12.92
N ASP A 304 -4.21 -5.77 -14.21
CA ASP A 304 -3.43 -6.64 -15.10
C ASP A 304 -2.03 -6.05 -15.41
N LEU A 305 -1.85 -4.73 -15.22
CA LEU A 305 -0.61 -3.98 -15.44
C LEU A 305 0.06 -3.55 -14.13
N SER A 306 -0.30 -4.21 -13.03
CA SER A 306 0.24 -3.95 -11.68
C SER A 306 1.23 -5.03 -11.24
N GLU A 307 1.86 -4.82 -10.08
CA GLU A 307 2.91 -5.69 -9.56
C GLU A 307 2.49 -7.17 -9.41
N PRO A 308 3.39 -8.12 -9.73
CA PRO A 308 3.16 -9.54 -9.45
C PRO A 308 3.01 -9.77 -7.95
N LEU A 309 2.29 -10.83 -7.58
CA LEU A 309 2.03 -11.20 -6.19
C LEU A 309 3.35 -11.46 -5.45
N GLU A 310 3.71 -10.58 -4.52
CA GLU A 310 4.89 -10.76 -3.67
C GLU A 310 4.52 -11.62 -2.46
N VAL A 311 5.07 -12.84 -2.40
CA VAL A 311 4.87 -13.76 -1.28
C VAL A 311 6.02 -13.61 -0.29
N VAL A 312 5.72 -13.15 0.92
CA VAL A 312 6.69 -12.87 1.99
C VAL A 312 6.51 -13.86 3.15
N ARG A 313 7.63 -14.39 3.64
CA ARG A 313 7.72 -15.27 4.80
C ARG A 313 8.55 -14.61 5.90
N TYR A 314 7.98 -14.50 7.09
CA TYR A 314 8.69 -14.15 8.31
C TYR A 314 8.85 -15.42 9.17
N GLU A 315 10.09 -15.86 9.38
CA GLU A 315 10.42 -16.88 10.38
C GLU A 315 10.28 -16.31 11.81
N GLN A 316 10.47 -17.15 12.83
CA GLN A 316 10.52 -16.69 14.22
C GLN A 316 11.58 -15.59 14.41
N GLY A 317 11.18 -14.47 15.02
CA GLY A 317 12.01 -13.27 15.15
C GLY A 317 12.21 -12.49 13.83
N GLY A 318 11.44 -12.78 12.78
CA GLY A 318 11.27 -11.93 11.59
C GLY A 318 10.20 -10.86 11.81
N TYR A 319 10.32 -9.74 11.09
CA TYR A 319 9.49 -8.54 11.24
C TYR A 319 9.60 -7.61 10.02
N SER A 320 8.75 -6.59 9.91
CA SER A 320 8.97 -5.42 9.06
C SER A 320 8.62 -4.13 9.81
N HIS A 321 9.53 -3.15 9.85
CA HIS A 321 9.30 -1.85 10.48
C HIS A 321 8.21 -1.05 9.75
N ALA A 322 7.66 -0.02 10.41
CA ALA A 322 6.61 0.81 9.85
C ALA A 322 7.07 1.59 8.61
N HIS A 323 6.32 1.49 7.50
CA HIS A 323 6.59 2.12 6.21
C HIS A 323 5.29 2.42 5.45
N HIS A 324 5.42 3.12 4.31
CA HIS A 324 4.36 3.29 3.32
C HIS A 324 4.70 2.47 2.08
N ASP A 325 3.68 1.99 1.38
CA ASP A 325 3.85 1.31 0.09
C ASP A 325 4.12 2.29 -1.07
N SER A 326 3.42 3.42 -1.08
CA SER A 326 3.58 4.47 -2.08
C SER A 326 4.45 5.60 -1.54
N SER A 327 5.18 6.30 -2.41
CA SER A 327 5.91 7.53 -2.02
C SER A 327 5.07 8.78 -2.29
N PRO A 328 5.40 9.92 -1.67
CA PRO A 328 4.88 11.22 -2.08
C PRO A 328 5.21 11.52 -3.55
N ALA A 329 4.27 12.12 -4.27
CA ALA A 329 4.48 12.53 -5.65
C ALA A 329 5.30 13.83 -5.70
N HIS A 330 6.41 13.81 -6.43
CA HIS A 330 7.26 15.00 -6.65
C HIS A 330 7.34 15.34 -8.15
N PRO A 331 7.45 16.64 -8.55
CA PRO A 331 7.51 17.04 -9.96
C PRO A 331 8.65 16.37 -10.75
N ASP A 332 9.79 16.16 -10.11
CA ASP A 332 11.00 15.57 -10.71
C ASP A 332 11.04 14.03 -10.60
N SER A 333 9.91 13.41 -10.30
CA SER A 333 9.75 11.96 -10.13
C SER A 333 8.78 11.34 -11.14
N CYS A 334 9.00 10.05 -11.40
CA CYS A 334 8.11 9.22 -12.20
C CYS A 334 7.74 7.96 -11.43
N CYS A 335 6.51 7.49 -11.59
CA CYS A 335 6.18 6.15 -11.16
C CYS A 335 7.01 5.13 -11.95
N ALA A 336 7.60 4.14 -11.27
CA ALA A 336 8.39 3.10 -11.93
C ALA A 336 7.57 2.40 -13.04
N HIS A 337 6.29 2.13 -12.77
CA HIS A 337 5.40 1.43 -13.71
C HIS A 337 5.10 2.18 -15.00
N THR A 338 5.13 3.52 -14.99
CA THR A 338 4.91 4.34 -16.19
C THR A 338 6.20 4.90 -16.78
N HIS A 339 7.38 4.50 -16.29
CA HIS A 339 8.67 5.04 -16.72
C HIS A 339 8.90 4.91 -18.24
N LEU A 340 8.41 3.83 -18.87
CA LEU A 340 8.45 3.65 -20.33
C LEU A 340 7.62 4.70 -21.12
N ALA A 341 6.62 5.31 -20.48
CA ALA A 341 5.78 6.39 -21.01
C ALA A 341 6.23 7.80 -20.54
N ALA A 342 7.31 7.89 -19.78
CA ALA A 342 7.88 9.14 -19.28
C ALA A 342 8.74 9.84 -20.33
N ASN A 343 8.98 11.13 -20.12
CA ASN A 343 9.98 11.88 -20.88
C ASN A 343 11.37 11.54 -20.31
N SER A 344 12.39 11.45 -21.17
CA SER A 344 13.76 11.02 -20.82
C SER A 344 14.57 12.05 -20.00
N SER A 345 13.90 12.81 -19.13
CA SER A 345 14.45 13.90 -18.32
C SER A 345 13.99 13.85 -16.86
N THR A 346 13.24 12.82 -16.44
CA THR A 346 12.85 12.60 -15.03
C THR A 346 13.82 11.60 -14.39
N PRO A 347 14.74 12.02 -13.49
CA PRO A 347 15.82 11.17 -13.01
C PRO A 347 15.43 10.21 -11.87
N SER A 348 14.32 10.46 -11.15
CA SER A 348 13.94 9.66 -9.98
C SER A 348 12.70 8.79 -10.26
N GLN A 349 12.76 7.51 -9.85
CA GLN A 349 11.66 6.56 -9.95
C GLN A 349 11.09 6.23 -8.55
N ILE A 350 9.77 6.19 -8.43
CA ILE A 350 9.03 6.01 -7.16
C ILE A 350 7.91 4.95 -7.28
N PRO A 351 7.40 4.37 -6.18
CA PRO A 351 6.26 3.48 -6.20
C PRO A 351 4.96 4.30 -6.18
N CYS A 352 4.05 3.96 -7.08
CA CYS A 352 2.73 4.59 -7.17
C CYS A 352 1.63 3.53 -6.95
N ARG A 353 1.65 2.95 -5.75
CA ARG A 353 0.81 1.81 -5.33
C ARG A 353 -0.50 2.33 -4.74
N TYR A 354 -1.50 2.60 -5.57
CA TYR A 354 -2.76 3.23 -5.14
C TYR A 354 -3.53 2.40 -4.09
N VAL A 355 -3.53 1.07 -4.25
CA VAL A 355 -4.16 0.09 -3.35
C VAL A 355 -3.16 -0.98 -2.98
N THR A 356 -3.20 -1.43 -1.73
CA THR A 356 -2.58 -2.69 -1.30
C THR A 356 -3.66 -3.68 -0.88
N VAL A 357 -3.55 -4.91 -1.37
CA VAL A 357 -4.33 -6.06 -0.90
C VAL A 357 -3.35 -7.08 -0.29
N LEU A 358 -3.37 -7.20 1.04
CA LEU A 358 -2.53 -8.14 1.78
C LEU A 358 -3.33 -9.40 2.11
N LEU A 359 -2.79 -10.56 1.74
CA LEU A 359 -3.41 -11.87 1.91
C LEU A 359 -2.70 -12.60 3.07
N PHE A 360 -3.42 -12.95 4.14
CA PHE A 360 -2.87 -13.83 5.18
C PHE A 360 -2.88 -15.28 4.68
N LEU A 361 -1.72 -15.83 4.32
CA LEU A 361 -1.59 -17.18 3.77
C LEU A 361 -1.54 -18.25 4.87
N ASN A 362 -1.23 -17.87 6.11
CA ASN A 362 -1.42 -18.74 7.26
C ASN A 362 -1.95 -17.97 8.49
N SER A 363 -2.39 -18.72 9.49
CA SER A 363 -2.61 -18.20 10.85
C SER A 363 -1.29 -18.32 11.61
N VAL A 364 -0.91 -17.26 12.34
CA VAL A 364 0.28 -17.25 13.21
C VAL A 364 -0.11 -17.67 14.63
N ASP A 365 0.79 -18.32 15.35
CA ASP A 365 0.61 -18.69 16.76
C ASP A 365 0.62 -17.44 17.66
N GLU A 366 1.75 -16.73 17.72
CA GLU A 366 1.98 -15.58 18.59
C GLU A 366 2.89 -14.56 17.88
N GLY A 367 2.55 -13.28 18.06
CA GLY A 367 3.15 -12.18 17.29
C GLY A 367 2.67 -12.16 15.83
N GLY A 368 3.41 -11.46 14.98
CA GLY A 368 3.13 -11.38 13.55
C GLY A 368 1.91 -10.54 13.15
N GLU A 369 1.29 -9.80 14.08
CA GLU A 369 0.22 -8.86 13.76
C GLU A 369 0.66 -7.80 12.73
N SER A 370 -0.18 -7.51 11.73
CA SER A 370 0.00 -6.33 10.88
C SER A 370 -0.52 -5.11 11.64
N SER A 371 0.36 -4.16 11.94
CA SER A 371 0.11 -2.99 12.77
C SER A 371 0.03 -1.73 11.92
N PHE A 372 -1.02 -0.93 12.09
CA PHE A 372 -1.17 0.40 11.52
C PHE A 372 -1.02 1.41 12.65
N PRO A 373 0.17 1.99 12.90
CA PRO A 373 0.45 2.59 14.20
C PRO A 373 -0.35 3.84 14.51
N VAL A 374 -0.76 4.57 13.47
CA VAL A 374 -1.50 5.83 13.55
C VAL A 374 -2.97 5.73 13.13
N ALA A 375 -3.50 4.51 12.88
CA ALA A 375 -4.85 4.31 12.37
C ALA A 375 -5.92 5.04 13.19
N ASP A 376 -6.79 5.80 12.52
CA ASP A 376 -7.83 6.67 13.08
C ASP A 376 -7.36 7.69 14.16
N ASN A 377 -6.06 7.95 14.30
CA ASN A 377 -5.56 9.01 15.18
C ASN A 377 -6.15 10.38 14.79
N ARG A 378 -6.36 11.24 15.78
CA ARG A 378 -6.93 12.58 15.56
C ARG A 378 -6.05 13.45 14.66
N THR A 379 -4.75 13.38 14.86
CA THR A 379 -3.68 14.14 14.21
C THR A 379 -2.58 13.18 13.78
N TYR A 380 -1.85 13.54 12.72
CA TYR A 380 -0.56 12.94 12.41
C TYR A 380 0.51 13.88 12.99
N GLU A 381 1.39 13.35 13.84
CA GLU A 381 2.38 14.10 14.60
C GLU A 381 3.74 13.41 14.41
N GLU A 382 4.52 13.91 13.44
CA GLU A 382 5.79 13.31 13.00
C GLU A 382 6.82 13.17 14.14
N GLU A 383 6.75 14.07 15.12
CA GLU A 383 7.56 14.08 16.34
C GLU A 383 7.32 12.83 17.22
N ALA A 384 6.12 12.23 17.16
CA ALA A 384 5.82 10.95 17.81
C ALA A 384 6.27 9.75 16.96
N LEU A 385 6.49 9.93 15.66
CA LEU A 385 6.81 8.87 14.71
C LEU A 385 8.22 8.29 14.91
N GLY A 386 9.16 9.12 15.38
CA GLY A 386 10.55 8.70 15.62
C GLY A 386 10.67 7.47 16.53
N ASP A 387 9.87 7.44 17.60
CA ASP A 387 9.79 6.28 18.52
C ASP A 387 8.86 5.17 18.01
N LEU A 388 7.89 5.50 17.15
CA LEU A 388 7.03 4.51 16.49
C LEU A 388 7.78 3.68 15.44
N SER A 389 8.83 4.17 14.79
CA SER A 389 9.64 3.34 13.86
C SER A 389 10.10 2.02 14.51
N VAL A 390 10.53 2.09 15.79
CA VAL A 390 10.94 0.94 16.60
C VAL A 390 9.78 0.33 17.39
N GLN A 391 8.83 1.13 17.90
CA GLN A 391 7.74 0.67 18.77
C GLN A 391 6.38 0.43 18.06
N TYR A 392 6.32 0.48 16.73
CA TYR A 392 5.13 0.31 15.88
C TYR A 392 4.24 -0.89 16.29
N CYS A 393 4.86 -2.01 16.66
CA CYS A 393 4.16 -3.20 17.13
C CYS A 393 3.61 -3.05 18.56
N ALA A 394 4.33 -2.38 19.46
CA ALA A 394 3.92 -2.19 20.85
C ALA A 394 2.85 -1.10 20.98
N LYS A 395 3.11 0.08 20.43
CA LYS A 395 2.29 1.30 20.54
C LYS A 395 1.22 1.47 19.47
N GLY A 396 1.21 0.63 18.42
CA GLY A 396 0.33 0.84 17.28
C GLY A 396 -1.17 0.78 17.62
N ASN A 397 -1.94 1.75 17.13
CA ASN A 397 -3.34 1.96 17.52
C ASN A 397 -4.29 0.87 17.00
N LEU A 398 -4.02 0.33 15.80
CA LEU A 398 -4.74 -0.82 15.24
C LEU A 398 -3.77 -1.95 14.89
N LYS A 399 -4.11 -3.19 15.28
CA LYS A 399 -3.31 -4.39 15.03
C LYS A 399 -4.23 -5.52 14.57
N ILE A 400 -3.89 -6.15 13.45
CA ILE A 400 -4.66 -7.25 12.86
C ILE A 400 -3.86 -8.54 13.01
N ARG A 401 -4.43 -9.52 13.70
CA ARG A 401 -3.85 -10.86 13.84
C ARG A 401 -3.99 -11.65 12.52
N PRO A 402 -2.94 -12.31 12.02
CA PRO A 402 -3.04 -13.16 10.83
C PRO A 402 -4.00 -14.33 11.04
N VAL A 403 -4.96 -14.46 10.13
CA VAL A 403 -5.91 -15.58 10.06
C VAL A 403 -5.96 -16.07 8.62
N ALA A 404 -5.58 -17.33 8.40
CA ALA A 404 -5.45 -17.93 7.07
C ALA A 404 -6.70 -17.69 6.19
N GLY A 405 -6.47 -17.23 4.96
CA GLY A 405 -7.50 -16.93 3.98
C GLY A 405 -8.21 -15.58 4.15
N THR A 406 -7.85 -14.79 5.17
CA THR A 406 -8.35 -13.40 5.31
C THR A 406 -7.51 -12.46 4.46
N ALA A 407 -8.18 -11.57 3.73
CA ALA A 407 -7.53 -10.45 3.03
C ALA A 407 -7.75 -9.13 3.79
N LEU A 408 -6.77 -8.25 3.74
CA LEU A 408 -6.90 -6.83 4.04
C LEU A 408 -6.81 -6.03 2.74
N LEU A 409 -7.54 -4.92 2.65
CA LEU A 409 -7.42 -3.94 1.57
C LEU A 409 -7.35 -2.54 2.17
N TRP A 410 -6.36 -1.74 1.76
CA TRP A 410 -6.34 -0.31 2.02
C TRP A 410 -5.84 0.49 0.82
N TYR A 411 -6.13 1.78 0.85
CA TYR A 411 -5.63 2.76 -0.12
C TYR A 411 -4.42 3.49 0.47
N ASN A 412 -3.32 3.60 -0.27
CA ASN A 412 -2.13 4.31 0.19
C ASN A 412 -2.17 5.81 -0.12
N ASN A 413 -3.02 6.23 -1.07
CA ASN A 413 -3.24 7.62 -1.43
C ASN A 413 -4.66 8.06 -1.10
N LEU A 414 -4.83 9.35 -0.83
CA LEU A 414 -6.11 10.03 -0.81
C LEU A 414 -6.72 10.11 -2.23
N SER A 415 -7.87 10.78 -2.37
CA SER A 415 -8.38 11.20 -3.68
C SER A 415 -8.12 12.68 -3.87
N ASP A 416 -7.84 13.08 -5.11
CA ASP A 416 -7.68 14.46 -5.56
C ASP A 416 -8.97 15.31 -5.48
N GLY A 417 -10.12 14.68 -5.22
CA GLY A 417 -11.44 15.31 -5.21
C GLY A 417 -12.18 15.29 -6.56
N ASN A 418 -11.49 15.06 -7.68
CA ASN A 418 -12.12 14.92 -9.01
C ASN A 418 -12.42 13.45 -9.37
N GLY A 419 -11.74 12.50 -8.70
CA GLY A 419 -11.90 11.06 -8.87
C GLY A 419 -10.64 10.34 -9.33
N TRP A 420 -9.46 10.93 -9.13
CA TRP A 420 -8.15 10.33 -9.39
C TRP A 420 -7.34 10.14 -8.09
N VAL A 421 -6.08 9.73 -8.25
CA VAL A 421 -5.09 9.56 -7.18
C VAL A 421 -4.69 10.94 -6.63
N GLY A 422 -4.80 11.13 -5.31
CA GLY A 422 -4.32 12.33 -4.61
C GLY A 422 -2.99 12.11 -3.89
N GLU A 423 -2.72 12.97 -2.91
CA GLU A 423 -1.56 12.90 -2.02
C GLU A 423 -1.46 11.56 -1.27
N LEU A 424 -0.28 11.26 -0.73
CA LEU A 424 -0.07 10.09 0.12
C LEU A 424 -0.96 10.19 1.37
N ASP A 425 -1.65 9.11 1.72
CA ASP A 425 -2.37 9.01 2.98
C ASP A 425 -1.36 8.68 4.09
N GLU A 426 -0.94 9.68 4.88
CA GLU A 426 -0.01 9.52 6.00
C GLU A 426 -0.47 8.47 7.03
N PHE A 427 -1.78 8.16 7.07
CA PHE A 427 -2.31 7.14 7.95
C PHE A 427 -2.09 5.72 7.42
N SER A 428 -1.74 5.54 6.13
CA SER A 428 -1.37 4.24 5.52
C SER A 428 -0.07 3.63 6.06
N LEU A 429 0.64 4.34 6.95
CA LEU A 429 1.82 3.84 7.65
C LEU A 429 1.51 2.53 8.37
N HIS A 430 2.18 1.45 7.97
CA HIS A 430 1.94 0.11 8.49
C HIS A 430 3.23 -0.72 8.56
N GLY A 431 3.23 -1.78 9.37
CA GLY A 431 4.37 -2.68 9.50
C GLY A 431 4.00 -3.99 10.19
N ASP A 432 4.85 -4.99 10.07
CA ASP A 432 4.61 -6.33 10.56
C ASP A 432 5.35 -6.60 11.88
N CYS A 433 4.56 -6.85 12.94
CA CYS A 433 5.05 -7.24 14.26
C CYS A 433 6.00 -8.43 14.19
N MET A 434 6.94 -8.48 15.13
CA MET A 434 7.82 -9.63 15.28
C MET A 434 7.01 -10.92 15.51
N VAL A 435 7.30 -11.97 14.75
CA VAL A 435 6.74 -13.31 14.99
C VAL A 435 7.42 -13.92 16.22
N THR A 436 6.69 -14.17 17.30
CA THR A 436 7.27 -14.73 18.54
C THR A 436 7.16 -16.25 18.59
N ARG A 437 6.15 -16.86 17.96
CA ARG A 437 6.08 -18.32 17.72
C ARG A 437 5.50 -18.63 16.34
N GLY A 438 6.03 -19.69 15.72
CA GLY A 438 5.67 -20.13 14.37
C GLY A 438 6.37 -19.33 13.29
N SER A 439 5.73 -19.23 12.13
CA SER A 439 6.14 -18.39 10.99
C SER A 439 4.91 -17.69 10.42
N LYS A 440 5.08 -16.49 9.84
CA LYS A 440 4.02 -15.76 9.11
C LYS A 440 4.27 -15.85 7.61
N TRP A 441 3.21 -16.11 6.85
CA TRP A 441 3.21 -16.02 5.40
C TRP A 441 2.13 -15.03 4.95
N ILE A 442 2.53 -14.07 4.10
CA ILE A 442 1.62 -13.12 3.46
C ILE A 442 1.84 -13.07 1.95
N GLY A 443 0.82 -12.63 1.22
CA GLY A 443 0.89 -12.28 -0.19
C GLY A 443 0.45 -10.84 -0.40
N ASN A 444 1.33 -9.98 -0.87
CA ASN A 444 1.03 -8.58 -1.19
C ASN A 444 0.66 -8.46 -2.68
N ILE A 445 -0.48 -7.87 -2.97
CA ILE A 445 -0.89 -7.46 -4.32
C ILE A 445 -1.09 -5.95 -4.29
N TRP A 446 -0.19 -5.24 -4.96
CA TRP A 446 -0.30 -3.80 -5.16
C TRP A 446 -1.04 -3.51 -6.47
N ILE A 447 -1.72 -2.36 -6.53
CA ILE A 447 -2.36 -1.88 -7.75
C ILE A 447 -1.76 -0.53 -8.12
N ASN A 448 -1.08 -0.47 -9.26
CA ASN A 448 -0.22 0.63 -9.66
C ASN A 448 -1.01 1.64 -10.51
N ILE A 449 -1.10 2.88 -10.06
CA ILE A 449 -1.79 3.97 -10.77
C ILE A 449 -0.99 5.26 -10.62
N ASP A 450 -0.63 5.87 -11.74
CA ASP A 450 0.14 7.12 -11.79
C ASP A 450 -0.77 8.32 -11.45
N PRO A 451 -0.38 9.21 -10.53
CA PRO A 451 -1.04 10.49 -10.32
C PRO A 451 -1.13 11.36 -11.58
N ASP A 452 -0.17 11.25 -12.51
CA ASP A 452 -0.26 11.84 -13.85
C ASP A 452 -1.17 10.98 -14.73
N GLN A 453 -2.47 11.33 -14.75
CA GLN A 453 -3.50 10.62 -15.52
C GLN A 453 -3.15 10.48 -17.02
N GLU A 454 -2.51 11.47 -17.63
CA GLU A 454 -2.11 11.39 -19.04
C GLU A 454 -0.87 10.51 -19.23
N ARG A 455 0.00 10.32 -18.22
CA ARG A 455 1.09 9.32 -18.24
C ARG A 455 0.58 7.90 -18.02
N GLN A 456 -0.37 7.69 -17.10
CA GLN A 456 -1.09 6.41 -16.96
C GLN A 456 -1.74 6.00 -18.29
N LYS A 457 -2.46 6.94 -18.93
CA LYS A 457 -3.16 6.74 -20.20
C LYS A 457 -2.20 6.47 -21.36
N ARG A 458 -1.08 7.20 -21.46
CA ARG A 458 -0.01 6.92 -22.44
C ARG A 458 0.59 5.53 -22.23
N TYR A 459 0.89 5.16 -20.98
CA TYR A 459 1.39 3.82 -20.65
C TYR A 459 0.39 2.73 -21.05
N GLN A 460 -0.88 2.84 -20.66
CA GLN A 460 -1.92 1.89 -21.06
C GLN A 460 -2.05 1.78 -22.59
N GLN A 461 -1.96 2.89 -23.33
CA GLN A 461 -1.98 2.88 -24.80
C GLN A 461 -0.74 2.21 -25.43
N LEU A 462 0.45 2.37 -24.86
CA LEU A 462 1.65 1.67 -25.30
C LEU A 462 1.55 0.15 -25.05
N VAL A 463 0.98 -0.26 -23.92
CA VAL A 463 0.81 -1.68 -23.60
C VAL A 463 -0.31 -2.31 -24.46
N SER A 464 -1.50 -1.72 -24.50
CA SER A 464 -2.66 -2.28 -25.23
C SER A 464 -2.58 -2.10 -26.76
N GLY A 465 -1.87 -1.07 -27.25
CA GLY A 465 -1.71 -0.78 -28.67
C GLY A 465 -0.93 -1.83 -29.46
N GLN A 466 -0.34 -2.82 -28.77
CA GLN A 466 0.31 -3.99 -29.37
C GLN A 466 -0.58 -5.25 -29.30
N GLN A 467 -1.47 -5.38 -28.31
CA GLN A 467 -2.47 -6.46 -28.28
C GLN A 467 -3.40 -6.40 -29.49
N LEU A 468 -3.80 -5.19 -29.92
CA LEU A 468 -4.58 -5.01 -31.17
C LEU A 468 -3.84 -5.48 -32.43
N ARG A 469 -2.50 -5.49 -32.43
CA ARG A 469 -1.70 -6.09 -33.53
C ARG A 469 -1.71 -7.61 -33.48
N GLN A 470 -1.56 -8.19 -32.28
CA GLN A 470 -1.68 -9.65 -32.09
C GLN A 470 -3.09 -10.16 -32.42
N GLU A 471 -4.16 -9.45 -32.05
CA GLU A 471 -5.52 -9.80 -32.47
C GLU A 471 -5.70 -9.71 -34.00
N SER A 472 -5.14 -8.69 -34.65
CA SER A 472 -5.15 -8.57 -36.12
C SER A 472 -4.39 -9.72 -36.79
N GLN A 473 -3.19 -10.06 -36.30
CA GLN A 473 -2.38 -11.16 -36.83
C GLN A 473 -3.03 -12.52 -36.58
N ASN A 474 -3.68 -12.74 -35.43
CA ASN A 474 -4.40 -13.99 -35.15
C ASN A 474 -5.64 -14.17 -36.05
N LEU A 475 -6.31 -13.07 -36.43
CA LEU A 475 -7.38 -13.12 -37.44
C LEU A 475 -6.82 -13.53 -38.81
N GLU A 476 -5.78 -12.83 -39.31
CA GLU A 476 -5.12 -13.15 -40.58
C GLU A 476 -4.56 -14.60 -40.62
N HIS A 477 -4.04 -15.11 -39.51
CA HIS A 477 -3.54 -16.49 -39.44
C HIS A 477 -4.64 -17.56 -39.34
N SER A 478 -5.85 -17.18 -38.89
CA SER A 478 -7.00 -18.10 -38.81
C SER A 478 -7.68 -18.32 -40.17
N ASP A 479 -7.76 -17.27 -41.00
CA ASP A 479 -8.33 -17.35 -42.35
C ASP A 479 -7.45 -18.19 -43.30
N LEU A 480 -6.15 -18.34 -43.00
CA LEU A 480 -5.21 -19.11 -43.84
C LEU A 480 -5.30 -20.64 -43.67
N HIS A 481 -6.17 -21.14 -42.80
CA HIS A 481 -6.25 -22.57 -42.43
C HIS A 481 -7.61 -23.24 -42.75
N GLN A 482 -8.49 -22.63 -43.56
CA GLN A 482 -9.73 -23.27 -44.02
C GLN A 482 -9.70 -23.84 -45.45
N ASP A 483 -8.68 -23.54 -46.26
CA ASP A 483 -8.53 -24.06 -47.64
C ASP A 483 -7.28 -24.97 -47.77
N LEU A 484 -7.36 -26.23 -47.28
CA LEU A 484 -6.44 -27.33 -47.63
C LEU A 484 -7.04 -28.73 -47.39
#